data_AF-A0A817RKK8-F1
#
_entry.id   AF-A0A817RKK8-F1
#
_cell.length_a   1.000
_cell.length_b   1.000
_cell.length_c   1.000
_cell.angle_alpha   90.00
_cell.angle_beta   90.00
_cell.angle_gamma   90.00
#
_symmetry.space_group_name_H-M   'P 1'
#
loop_
_entity.id
_entity.type
_entity.pdbx_description
1 polymer ?
#
loop_
_entity_poly.entity_id
_entity_poly.type
_entity_poly.pdbx_seq_one_letter_code
_entity_poly.pdbx_strand_id
1 'polypeptide(L)'
;MRDMNIDERLSRLFIYYNARLYQKPGAINDDGATKKATALALRKFGACKDSLWKYDILNVNKKPPPEVYRIANRITVRPLKVPRNINAIKKCLANQVPVIIGIRMGSIDGNEVRANNGYLRRLDPNDPYLDEKGYRCHSVVLVGYDEKAKHFIARNSWGRSWVSVSSTTTSLLSQLNLFRDLTATFMYLMKT
;
A
#
# COMPACT_ATOMS: atom_id res chain seq x y z
N MET A 1 26.10 -1.74 1.02
CA MET A 1 24.77 -1.57 0.38
C MET A 1 25.02 -1.00 -0.99
N ARG A 2 24.45 -1.57 -2.08
CA ARG A 2 24.61 -0.97 -3.41
C ARG A 2 23.74 0.29 -3.46
N ASP A 3 24.35 1.39 -3.88
CA ASP A 3 23.69 2.66 -4.17
C ASP A 3 22.61 2.46 -5.25
N MET A 4 21.40 2.13 -4.81
CA MET A 4 20.22 2.41 -5.61
C MET A 4 20.05 3.91 -5.53
N ASN A 5 20.24 4.58 -6.66
CA ASN A 5 19.79 5.96 -6.84
C ASN A 5 18.27 5.99 -6.51
N ILE A 6 17.96 6.46 -5.30
CA ILE A 6 16.65 6.33 -4.61
C ILE A 6 15.55 7.18 -5.26
N ASP A 7 15.88 7.97 -6.27
CA ASP A 7 14.95 8.89 -6.93
C ASP A 7 13.99 8.23 -7.94
N GLU A 8 14.11 6.93 -8.23
CA GLU A 8 13.26 6.28 -9.24
C GLU A 8 12.22 5.31 -8.64
N ARG A 9 10.93 5.61 -8.87
CA ARG A 9 9.80 4.80 -8.39
C ARG A 9 9.73 3.45 -9.09
N LEU A 10 9.12 2.46 -8.42
CA LEU A 10 8.76 1.18 -9.04
C LEU A 10 7.46 1.28 -9.85
N SER A 11 7.38 0.55 -10.96
CA SER A 11 6.19 0.48 -11.81
C SER A 11 5.04 -0.20 -11.09
N ARG A 12 4.00 0.59 -10.80
CA ARG A 12 2.77 0.10 -10.17
C ARG A 12 2.00 -0.83 -11.10
N LEU A 13 1.99 -0.55 -12.40
CA LEU A 13 1.29 -1.40 -13.39
C LEU A 13 1.96 -2.76 -13.55
N PHE A 14 3.29 -2.83 -13.52
CA PHE A 14 4.00 -4.10 -13.60
C PHE A 14 3.64 -4.98 -12.40
N ILE A 15 3.70 -4.40 -11.19
CA ILE A 15 3.35 -5.10 -9.95
C ILE A 15 1.88 -5.54 -9.99
N TYR A 16 0.97 -4.64 -10.38
CA TYR A 16 -0.46 -4.89 -10.37
C TYR A 16 -0.92 -5.93 -11.41
N TYR A 17 -0.37 -5.88 -12.63
CA TYR A 17 -0.61 -6.88 -13.66
C TYR A 17 -0.15 -8.27 -13.17
N ASN A 18 1.08 -8.37 -12.67
CA ASN A 18 1.63 -9.65 -12.23
C ASN A 18 0.95 -10.20 -10.98
N ALA A 19 0.47 -9.34 -10.08
CA ALA A 19 -0.33 -9.76 -8.93
C ALA A 19 -1.64 -10.42 -9.37
N ARG A 20 -2.33 -9.84 -10.36
CA ARG A 20 -3.57 -10.41 -10.92
C ARG A 20 -3.31 -11.69 -11.70
N LEU A 21 -2.25 -11.74 -12.50
CA LEU A 21 -1.81 -12.95 -13.19
C LEU A 21 -1.50 -14.08 -12.21
N TYR A 22 -0.85 -13.77 -11.08
CA TYR A 22 -0.55 -14.76 -10.03
C TYR A 22 -1.83 -15.23 -9.32
N GLN A 23 -2.78 -14.32 -9.07
CA GLN A 23 -4.03 -14.62 -8.38
C GLN A 23 -4.98 -15.47 -9.22
N LYS A 24 -5.16 -15.11 -10.48
CA LYS A 24 -6.08 -15.75 -11.42
C LYS A 24 -5.43 -15.76 -12.81
N PRO A 25 -4.72 -16.84 -13.15
CA PRO A 25 -4.19 -17.02 -14.50
C PRO A 25 -5.33 -17.02 -15.52
N GLY A 26 -5.19 -16.27 -16.61
CA GLY A 26 -6.22 -16.11 -17.65
C GLY A 26 -6.39 -14.67 -18.09
N ALA A 27 -7.62 -14.28 -18.48
CA ALA A 27 -7.94 -12.90 -18.84
C ALA A 27 -7.70 -11.97 -17.64
N ILE A 28 -6.84 -10.97 -17.84
CA ILE A 28 -6.48 -9.99 -16.81
C ILE A 28 -7.44 -8.80 -16.91
N ASN A 29 -8.23 -8.61 -15.86
CA ASN A 29 -9.19 -7.50 -15.72
C ASN A 29 -8.82 -6.63 -14.51
N ASP A 30 -9.41 -5.44 -14.43
CA ASP A 30 -9.16 -4.49 -13.34
C ASP A 30 -10.03 -4.79 -12.10
N ASP A 31 -9.87 -5.99 -11.53
CA ASP A 31 -10.70 -6.50 -10.43
C ASP A 31 -9.99 -6.46 -9.06
N GLY A 32 -8.90 -5.71 -8.96
CA GLY A 32 -8.04 -5.68 -7.78
C GLY A 32 -7.13 -6.92 -7.64
N ALA A 33 -6.28 -6.91 -6.61
CA ALA A 33 -5.40 -8.03 -6.28
C ALA A 33 -5.28 -8.19 -4.76
N THR A 34 -5.21 -9.43 -4.29
CA THR A 34 -4.97 -9.72 -2.89
C THR A 34 -3.51 -9.43 -2.52
N LYS A 35 -3.29 -8.93 -1.29
CA LYS A 35 -1.94 -8.70 -0.74
C LYS A 35 -1.03 -9.94 -0.84
N LYS A 36 -1.61 -11.13 -0.63
CA LYS A 36 -0.89 -12.40 -0.77
C LYS A 36 -0.41 -12.61 -2.20
N ALA A 37 -1.29 -12.45 -3.19
CA ALA A 37 -0.91 -12.57 -4.59
C ALA A 37 0.14 -11.51 -4.98
N THR A 38 -0.02 -10.26 -4.56
CA THR A 38 0.97 -9.19 -4.81
C THR A 38 2.35 -9.55 -4.26
N ALA A 39 2.43 -10.01 -3.01
CA ALA A 39 3.71 -10.34 -2.38
C ALA A 39 4.38 -11.58 -3.03
N LEU A 40 3.58 -12.57 -3.45
CA LEU A 40 4.09 -13.75 -4.15
C LEU A 40 4.48 -13.45 -5.60
N ALA A 41 3.76 -12.56 -6.28
CA ALA A 41 4.10 -12.07 -7.61
C ALA A 41 5.40 -11.26 -7.58
N LEU A 42 5.59 -10.37 -6.61
CA LEU A 42 6.86 -9.65 -6.41
C LEU A 42 8.01 -10.63 -6.16
N ARG A 43 7.80 -11.70 -5.39
CA ARG A 43 8.83 -12.73 -5.20
C ARG A 43 9.16 -13.44 -6.53
N LYS A 44 8.15 -13.78 -7.33
CA LYS A 44 8.28 -14.58 -8.55
C LYS A 44 8.82 -13.79 -9.75
N PHE A 45 8.30 -12.59 -9.98
CA PHE A 45 8.56 -11.77 -11.16
C PHE A 45 9.43 -10.54 -10.87
N GLY A 46 9.59 -10.19 -9.59
CA GLY A 46 10.27 -8.98 -9.17
C GLY A 46 9.46 -7.72 -9.42
N ALA A 47 10.17 -6.59 -9.55
CA ALA A 47 9.62 -5.28 -9.87
C ALA A 47 10.59 -4.53 -10.78
N CYS A 48 10.05 -3.68 -11.66
CA CYS A 48 10.84 -2.78 -12.48
C CYS A 48 10.62 -1.32 -12.06
N LYS A 49 11.51 -0.44 -12.54
CA LYS A 49 11.36 1.01 -12.43
C LYS A 49 10.17 1.48 -13.27
N ASP A 50 9.50 2.55 -12.84
CA ASP A 50 8.34 3.13 -13.52
C ASP A 50 8.70 3.62 -14.93
N SER A 51 9.93 4.08 -15.16
CA SER A 51 10.43 4.44 -16.50
C SER A 51 10.40 3.29 -17.51
N LEU A 52 10.50 2.04 -17.06
CA LEU A 52 10.48 0.85 -17.91
C LEU A 52 9.06 0.37 -18.22
N TRP A 53 8.09 0.70 -17.36
CA TRP A 53 6.68 0.39 -17.57
C TRP A 53 5.81 1.44 -16.90
N LYS A 54 5.69 2.59 -17.57
CA LYS A 54 5.06 3.80 -17.02
C LYS A 54 3.59 3.58 -16.74
N TYR A 55 3.09 4.22 -15.69
CA TYR A 55 1.65 4.24 -15.43
C TYR A 55 0.89 4.92 -16.59
N ASP A 56 0.09 4.14 -17.28
CA ASP A 56 -0.90 4.55 -18.28
C ASP A 56 -2.15 3.67 -18.09
N ILE A 57 -3.30 4.31 -17.90
CA ILE A 57 -4.56 3.61 -17.64
C ILE A 57 -4.93 2.64 -18.76
N LEU A 58 -4.56 2.96 -20.02
CA LEU A 58 -4.82 2.10 -21.18
C LEU A 58 -3.98 0.81 -21.17
N ASN A 59 -2.96 0.75 -20.31
CA ASN A 59 -2.07 -0.39 -20.17
C ASN A 59 -2.36 -1.21 -18.91
N VAL A 60 -3.41 -0.89 -18.13
CA VAL A 60 -3.76 -1.61 -16.89
C VAL A 60 -3.86 -3.12 -17.10
N ASN A 61 -4.51 -3.57 -18.19
CA ASN A 61 -4.68 -5.00 -18.47
C ASN A 61 -3.66 -5.54 -19.47
N LYS A 62 -2.74 -4.70 -19.97
CA LYS A 62 -1.75 -5.13 -20.96
C LYS A 62 -0.56 -5.79 -20.28
N LYS A 63 -0.13 -6.92 -20.85
CA LYS A 63 1.07 -7.63 -20.41
C LYS A 63 2.30 -6.76 -20.63
N PRO A 64 3.14 -6.55 -19.61
CA PRO A 64 4.45 -5.91 -19.81
C PRO A 64 5.30 -6.72 -20.79
N PRO A 65 6.13 -6.06 -21.60
CA PRO A 65 6.90 -6.76 -22.62
C PRO A 65 8.07 -7.56 -21.98
N PRO A 66 8.56 -8.62 -22.63
CA PRO A 66 9.51 -9.57 -22.04
C PRO A 66 10.81 -8.97 -21.52
N GLU A 67 11.30 -7.89 -22.14
CA GLU A 67 12.49 -7.16 -21.73
C GLU A 67 12.36 -6.55 -20.34
N VAL A 68 11.17 -6.07 -19.97
CA VAL A 68 10.91 -5.51 -18.64
C VAL A 68 11.01 -6.61 -17.58
N TYR A 69 10.52 -7.82 -17.87
CA TYR A 69 10.64 -8.98 -16.97
C TYR A 69 12.10 -9.39 -16.71
N ARG A 70 12.97 -9.32 -17.73
CA ARG A 70 14.40 -9.63 -17.59
C ARG A 70 15.12 -8.69 -16.62
N ILE A 71 14.68 -7.43 -16.54
CA ILE A 71 15.22 -6.45 -15.60
C ILE A 71 14.57 -6.59 -14.22
N ALA A 72 13.26 -6.85 -14.19
CA ALA A 72 12.47 -6.85 -12.97
C ALA A 72 12.92 -7.89 -11.94
N ASN A 73 13.40 -9.06 -12.40
CA ASN A 73 13.83 -10.16 -11.53
C ASN A 73 14.98 -9.82 -10.56
N ARG A 74 15.64 -8.67 -10.75
CA ARG A 74 16.72 -8.16 -9.90
C ARG A 74 16.23 -7.43 -8.65
N ILE A 75 14.97 -7.00 -8.62
CA ILE A 75 14.33 -6.32 -7.49
C ILE A 75 13.20 -7.22 -6.99
N THR A 76 13.46 -8.02 -5.97
CA THR A 76 12.51 -8.98 -5.42
C THR A 76 12.30 -8.76 -3.92
N VAL A 77 11.30 -9.43 -3.37
CA VAL A 77 10.96 -9.38 -1.94
C VAL A 77 10.87 -10.79 -1.36
N ARG A 78 11.18 -10.90 -0.06
CA ARG A 78 10.86 -12.09 0.73
C ARG A 78 9.57 -11.84 1.52
N PRO A 79 8.42 -12.40 1.10
CA PRO A 79 7.17 -12.18 1.80
C PRO A 79 7.18 -12.85 3.17
N LEU A 80 6.76 -12.10 4.20
CA LEU A 80 6.59 -12.60 5.56
C LEU A 80 5.10 -12.58 5.92
N LYS A 81 4.62 -13.65 6.55
CA LYS A 81 3.27 -13.67 7.12
C LYS A 81 3.32 -13.05 8.50
N VAL A 82 2.69 -11.89 8.66
CA VAL A 82 2.58 -11.20 9.95
C VAL A 82 1.32 -11.72 10.68
N PRO A 83 1.44 -12.19 11.93
CA PRO A 83 0.28 -12.48 12.77
C PRO A 83 -0.66 -11.27 12.88
N ARG A 84 -1.97 -11.52 12.96
CA ARG A 84 -2.99 -10.46 13.09
C ARG A 84 -3.09 -9.97 14.53
N ASN A 85 -1.99 -9.43 15.05
CA ASN A 85 -1.98 -8.75 16.35
C ASN A 85 -1.09 -7.50 16.29
N ILE A 86 -1.41 -6.55 17.16
CA ILE A 86 -0.80 -5.23 17.17
C ILE A 86 0.70 -5.32 17.44
N ASN A 87 1.12 -6.16 18.40
CA ASN A 87 2.52 -6.31 18.79
C ASN A 87 3.39 -6.86 17.67
N ALA A 88 2.88 -7.80 16.87
CA ALA A 88 3.57 -8.35 15.71
C ALA A 88 3.76 -7.28 14.63
N ILE A 89 2.74 -6.47 14.36
CA ILE A 89 2.82 -5.36 13.41
C ILE A 89 3.85 -4.33 13.89
N LYS A 90 3.77 -3.91 15.15
CA LYS A 90 4.75 -2.99 15.76
C LYS A 90 6.16 -3.53 15.69
N LYS A 91 6.36 -4.83 15.98
CA LYS A 91 7.67 -5.48 15.85
C LYS A 91 8.20 -5.43 14.42
N CYS A 92 7.37 -5.67 13.40
CA CYS A 92 7.77 -5.51 12.01
C CYS A 92 8.22 -4.07 11.72
N LEU A 93 7.43 -3.08 12.12
CA LEU A 93 7.73 -1.66 11.91
C LEU A 93 9.01 -1.22 12.63
N ALA A 94 9.22 -1.67 13.86
CA ALA A 94 10.45 -1.43 14.63
C ALA A 94 11.70 -2.03 13.97
N ASN A 95 11.54 -3.11 13.20
CA ASN A 95 12.61 -3.73 12.39
C ASN A 95 12.68 -3.15 10.96
N GLN A 96 12.05 -1.99 10.70
CA GLN A 96 12.01 -1.35 9.38
C GLN A 96 11.40 -2.24 8.28
N VAL A 97 10.53 -3.18 8.65
CA VAL A 97 9.79 -4.03 7.72
C VAL A 97 8.40 -3.43 7.52
N PRO A 98 8.09 -2.84 6.35
CA PRO A 98 6.77 -2.28 6.09
C PRO A 98 5.70 -3.38 6.04
N VAL A 99 4.49 -3.06 6.49
CA VAL A 99 3.39 -4.03 6.58
C VAL A 99 2.24 -3.60 5.67
N ILE A 100 1.91 -4.43 4.68
CA ILE A 100 0.72 -4.19 3.84
C ILE A 100 -0.52 -4.67 4.59
N ILE A 101 -1.49 -3.78 4.77
CA ILE A 101 -2.78 -4.09 5.39
C ILE A 101 -3.93 -3.83 4.42
N GLY A 102 -5.03 -4.55 4.62
CA GLY A 102 -6.29 -4.22 3.97
C GLY A 102 -7.21 -3.61 5.01
N ILE A 103 -7.90 -2.55 4.61
CA ILE A 103 -8.87 -1.86 5.43
C ILE A 103 -10.24 -2.01 4.78
N ARG A 104 -11.25 -2.30 5.60
CA ARG A 104 -12.64 -2.10 5.20
C ARG A 104 -12.94 -0.63 5.41
N MET A 105 -13.54 0.01 4.42
CA MET A 105 -13.92 1.42 4.52
C MET A 105 -15.39 1.57 4.95
N GLY A 106 -16.24 0.54 4.75
CA GLY A 106 -17.68 0.68 4.97
C GLY A 106 -18.22 1.87 4.18
N SER A 107 -19.03 2.70 4.82
CA SER A 107 -19.57 3.97 4.33
C SER A 107 -18.53 5.08 4.10
N ILE A 108 -17.31 4.94 4.64
CA ILE A 108 -16.25 5.97 4.57
C ILE A 108 -15.70 6.05 3.14
N ASP A 109 -15.59 7.26 2.60
CA ASP A 109 -14.93 7.51 1.32
C ASP A 109 -13.67 8.38 1.47
N GLY A 110 -12.98 8.63 0.35
CA GLY A 110 -11.76 9.42 0.36
C GLY A 110 -11.97 10.91 0.68
N ASN A 111 -13.16 11.46 0.43
CA ASN A 111 -13.50 12.85 0.74
C ASN A 111 -13.68 13.03 2.25
N GLU A 112 -14.34 12.07 2.91
CA GLU A 112 -14.49 12.05 4.36
C GLU A 112 -13.11 11.98 5.05
N VAL A 113 -12.23 11.06 4.62
CA VAL A 113 -10.89 10.94 5.20
C VAL A 113 -10.07 12.22 4.96
N ARG A 114 -10.21 12.86 3.79
CA ARG A 114 -9.57 14.15 3.47
C ARG A 114 -10.07 15.26 4.39
N ALA A 115 -11.39 15.39 4.56
CA ALA A 115 -12.00 16.39 5.43
C ALA A 115 -11.57 16.20 6.89
N ASN A 116 -11.32 14.95 7.30
CA ASN A 116 -10.80 14.59 8.61
C ASN A 116 -9.25 14.57 8.67
N ASN A 117 -8.57 15.38 7.86
CA ASN A 117 -7.11 15.54 7.88
C ASN A 117 -6.31 14.22 7.80
N GLY A 118 -6.81 13.25 7.04
CA GLY A 118 -6.17 11.95 6.85
C GLY A 118 -6.49 10.89 7.91
N TYR A 119 -7.31 11.22 8.92
CA TYR A 119 -7.69 10.26 9.95
C TYR A 119 -8.86 9.40 9.48
N LEU A 120 -8.68 8.09 9.55
CA LEU A 120 -9.77 7.15 9.37
C LEU A 120 -10.56 7.06 10.69
N ARG A 121 -11.84 7.44 10.67
CA ARG A 121 -12.70 7.27 11.83
C ARG A 121 -12.94 5.78 12.12
N ARG A 122 -13.46 5.50 13.32
CA ARG A 122 -13.94 4.15 13.64
C ARG A 122 -15.12 3.79 12.73
N LEU A 123 -15.10 2.57 12.21
CA LEU A 123 -16.23 2.00 11.48
C LEU A 123 -17.42 1.83 12.43
N ASP A 124 -18.61 2.21 11.95
CA ASP A 124 -19.86 1.87 12.62
C ASP A 124 -20.11 0.36 12.42
N PRO A 125 -20.23 -0.45 13.48
CA PRO A 125 -20.50 -1.87 13.35
C PRO A 125 -21.81 -2.20 12.61
N ASN A 126 -22.77 -1.26 12.59
CA ASN A 126 -24.06 -1.40 11.91
C ASN A 126 -24.06 -0.84 10.48
N ASP A 127 -22.89 -0.44 9.98
CA ASP A 127 -22.75 0.11 8.63
C ASP A 127 -23.09 -0.95 7.58
N PRO A 128 -24.13 -0.71 6.75
CA PRO A 128 -24.63 -1.72 5.80
C PRO A 128 -23.58 -2.10 4.74
N TYR A 129 -22.60 -1.23 4.48
CA TYR A 129 -21.53 -1.50 3.53
C TYR A 129 -20.45 -2.45 4.08
N LEU A 130 -20.48 -2.83 5.36
CA LEU A 130 -19.50 -3.77 5.94
C LEU A 130 -19.79 -5.23 5.59
N ASP A 131 -21.07 -5.56 5.31
CA ASP A 131 -21.52 -6.90 4.97
C ASP A 131 -21.48 -7.19 3.47
N GLU A 132 -21.32 -6.15 2.64
CA GLU A 132 -21.14 -6.29 1.20
C GLU A 132 -19.76 -6.89 0.89
N LYS A 133 -19.75 -8.18 0.50
CA LYS A 133 -18.51 -8.91 0.19
C LYS A 133 -17.69 -8.20 -0.89
N GLY A 134 -16.54 -7.67 -0.47
CA GLY A 134 -15.54 -7.09 -1.38
C GLY A 134 -15.81 -5.64 -1.78
N TYR A 135 -16.93 -5.06 -1.35
CA TYR A 135 -17.20 -3.64 -1.59
C TYR A 135 -16.37 -2.77 -0.63
N ARG A 136 -15.84 -1.66 -1.15
CA ARG A 136 -15.17 -0.59 -0.38
C ARG A 136 -14.01 -1.06 0.50
N CYS A 137 -13.21 -1.98 0.00
CA CYS A 137 -11.93 -2.35 0.60
C CYS A 137 -10.78 -1.54 0.00
N HIS A 138 -9.82 -1.14 0.82
CA HIS A 138 -8.62 -0.45 0.38
C HIS A 138 -7.36 -1.14 0.94
N SER A 139 -6.22 -0.96 0.29
CA SER A 139 -4.94 -1.49 0.75
C SER A 139 -3.94 -0.36 0.92
N VAL A 140 -3.30 -0.31 2.09
CA VAL A 140 -2.29 0.69 2.44
C VAL A 140 -1.07 0.02 3.04
N VAL A 141 0.04 0.74 3.10
CA VAL A 141 1.30 0.25 3.69
C VAL A 141 1.54 0.94 5.01
N LEU A 142 1.58 0.21 6.11
CA LEU A 142 2.01 0.75 7.39
C LEU A 142 3.51 1.02 7.35
N VAL A 143 3.87 2.23 7.77
CA VAL A 143 5.25 2.74 7.79
C VAL A 143 5.69 3.19 9.17
N GLY A 144 4.78 3.26 10.13
CA GLY A 144 5.10 3.63 11.51
C GLY A 144 3.88 3.56 12.43
N TYR A 145 4.07 3.96 13.68
CA TYR A 145 3.02 4.07 14.68
C TYR A 145 3.36 5.16 15.70
N ASP A 146 2.32 5.72 16.32
CA ASP A 146 2.40 6.60 17.49
C ASP A 146 1.81 5.86 18.70
N GLU A 147 2.65 5.56 19.69
CA GLU A 147 2.23 4.88 20.92
C GLU A 147 1.29 5.73 21.79
N LYS A 148 1.53 7.04 21.86
CA LYS A 148 0.74 7.94 22.70
C LYS A 148 -0.65 8.13 22.11
N ALA A 149 -0.70 8.41 20.81
CA ALA A 149 -1.95 8.58 20.08
C ALA A 149 -2.65 7.24 19.76
N LYS A 150 -1.97 6.10 19.93
CA LYS A 150 -2.45 4.76 19.58
C LYS A 150 -2.88 4.66 18.12
N HIS A 151 -2.07 5.24 17.23
CA HIS A 151 -2.32 5.26 15.80
C HIS A 151 -1.26 4.52 15.01
N PHE A 152 -1.66 3.87 13.93
CA PHE A 152 -0.74 3.50 12.87
C PHE A 152 -0.65 4.62 11.82
N ILE A 153 0.54 4.78 11.26
CA ILE A 153 0.82 5.69 10.15
C ILE A 153 0.90 4.86 8.88
N ALA A 154 0.00 5.11 7.94
CA ALA A 154 -0.10 4.36 6.70
C ALA A 154 0.22 5.25 5.49
N ARG A 155 1.08 4.77 4.58
CA ARG A 155 1.23 5.34 3.24
C ARG A 155 0.02 4.97 2.38
N ASN A 156 -0.67 6.00 1.91
CA ASN A 156 -1.79 5.89 0.99
C ASN A 156 -1.37 6.17 -0.47
N SER A 157 -2.27 5.89 -1.43
CA SER A 157 -2.02 5.95 -2.88
C SER A 157 -2.98 6.88 -3.64
N TRP A 158 -3.54 7.90 -2.98
CA TRP A 158 -4.47 8.88 -3.59
C TRP A 158 -3.80 10.18 -4.06
N GLY A 159 -2.48 10.21 -4.16
CA GLY A 159 -1.71 11.35 -4.70
C GLY A 159 -1.32 12.40 -3.66
N ARG A 160 -0.22 13.14 -3.87
CA ARG A 160 0.38 14.00 -2.82
C ARG A 160 -0.56 15.08 -2.25
N SER A 161 -1.55 15.51 -3.01
CA SER A 161 -2.52 16.55 -2.61
C SER A 161 -3.75 15.99 -1.90
N TRP A 162 -3.78 14.70 -1.50
CA TRP A 162 -4.99 14.13 -0.91
C TRP A 162 -5.26 14.54 0.54
N VAL A 163 -4.26 15.04 1.26
CA VAL A 163 -4.37 15.67 2.60
C VAL A 163 -3.51 16.92 2.66
N SER A 164 -3.95 17.92 3.43
CA SER A 164 -3.14 19.08 3.80
C SER A 164 -2.03 18.64 4.75
N VAL A 165 -0.77 18.89 4.39
CA VAL A 165 0.37 18.58 5.28
C VAL A 165 0.45 19.65 6.36
N SER A 166 0.02 19.34 7.59
CA SER A 166 0.19 20.23 8.75
C SER A 166 1.59 20.10 9.37
N SER A 167 2.06 21.12 10.09
CA SER A 167 3.40 21.19 10.71
C SER A 167 3.74 20.03 11.65
N THR A 168 2.76 19.50 12.40
CA THR A 168 2.94 18.29 13.24
C THR A 168 3.18 17.04 12.39
N THR A 169 2.52 16.94 11.24
CA THR A 169 2.70 15.84 10.25
C THR A 169 4.10 15.91 9.64
N THR A 170 4.63 17.11 9.42
CA THR A 170 5.99 17.33 8.90
C THR A 170 7.07 16.75 9.82
N SER A 171 6.92 16.85 11.15
CA SER A 171 7.87 16.27 12.11
C SER A 171 7.91 14.74 12.04
N LEU A 172 6.74 14.09 11.93
CA LEU A 172 6.62 12.64 11.74
C LEU A 172 7.15 12.20 10.36
N LEU A 173 6.87 12.99 9.32
CA LEU A 173 7.35 12.74 7.95
C LEU A 173 8.87 12.88 7.84
N SER A 174 9.48 13.77 8.61
CA SER A 174 10.93 13.95 8.64
C SER A 174 11.68 12.69 9.11
N GLN A 175 11.07 11.91 10.03
CA GLN A 175 11.58 10.62 10.48
C GLN A 175 11.33 9.48 9.47
N LEU A 176 10.38 9.68 8.54
CA LEU A 176 9.97 8.73 7.49
C LEU A 176 10.54 9.07 6.10
N ASN A 177 11.50 10.01 6.03
CA ASN A 177 12.07 10.63 4.82
C ASN A 177 12.74 9.67 3.81
N LEU A 178 12.72 8.36 4.05
CA LEU A 178 13.13 7.33 3.08
C LEU A 178 12.16 7.19 1.90
N PHE A 179 10.97 7.82 1.94
CA PHE A 179 9.98 7.73 0.86
C PHE A 179 9.38 9.11 0.55
N ARG A 180 9.92 9.80 -0.47
CA ARG A 180 9.58 11.19 -0.88
C ARG A 180 8.17 11.39 -1.50
N ASP A 181 7.21 10.53 -1.15
CA ASP A 181 5.85 10.48 -1.73
C ASP A 181 4.79 10.07 -0.71
N LEU A 182 5.00 10.44 0.54
CA LEU A 182 4.11 10.07 1.61
C LEU A 182 2.96 11.04 1.72
N THR A 183 1.79 10.44 1.79
CA THR A 183 0.58 11.04 2.34
C THR A 183 0.05 10.02 3.32
N ALA A 184 -0.03 10.42 4.58
CA ALA A 184 -0.28 9.52 5.69
C ALA A 184 -1.79 9.43 5.96
N THR A 185 -2.33 8.22 5.96
CA THR A 185 -3.59 7.94 6.64
C THR A 185 -3.27 7.52 8.06
N PHE A 186 -3.85 8.18 9.05
CA PHE A 186 -3.75 7.76 10.43
C PHE A 186 -4.89 6.80 10.72
N MET A 187 -4.56 5.60 11.19
CA MET A 187 -5.54 4.59 11.54
C MET A 187 -5.64 4.43 13.04
N TYR A 188 -6.86 4.57 13.56
CA TYR A 188 -7.17 4.36 14.97
C TYR A 188 -7.16 2.86 15.32
N LEU A 189 -6.50 2.51 16.42
CA LEU A 189 -6.58 1.19 17.03
C LEU A 189 -7.56 1.20 18.21
N MET A 190 -8.72 0.56 18.04
CA MET A 190 -9.53 0.15 19.18
C MET A 190 -8.88 -1.08 19.85
N LYS A 191 -8.92 -1.10 21.19
CA LYS A 191 -8.22 -2.00 22.12
C LYS A 191 -8.27 -3.51 21.76
N THR A 192 -7.20 -4.16 22.21
CA THR A 192 -7.02 -5.59 22.52
C THR A 192 -8.28 -6.30 22.99
#